data_AF-A0A4Q6BL23-F1
#
_entry.id   AF-A0A4Q6BL23-F1
#
_cell.length_a   1.000
_cell.length_b   1.000
_cell.length_c   1.000
_cell.angle_alpha   90.00
_cell.angle_beta   90.00
_cell.angle_gamma   90.00
#
_symmetry.space_group_name_H-M   'P 1'
#
loop_
_entity.id
_entity.type
_entity.pdbx_description
1 polymer ?
#
loop_
_entity_poly.entity_id
_entity_poly.type
_entity_poly.pdbx_seq_one_letter_code
_entity_poly.pdbx_strand_id
1 'polypeptide(L)'
;MHIIASLLSLLGLSAAVYLSRLYYAIHSGTSSFQSLCNLGSSMNCDAVTSSKYAELVPGLPLSSLVVGWFAALLVVSLFTGVREWRKEASVAGLV
;
A
#
# COMPACT_ATOMS: atom_id res chain seq x y z
N MET A 1 1.82 16.78 12.43
CA MET A 1 2.62 15.67 11.85
C MET A 1 1.78 14.54 11.24
N HIS A 2 0.52 14.33 11.65
CA HIS A 2 -0.31 13.18 11.22
C HIS A 2 -0.74 13.21 9.74
N ILE A 3 -0.98 14.40 9.15
CA ILE A 3 -1.45 14.54 7.76
C ILE A 3 -0.42 13.99 6.75
N ILE A 4 0.87 14.28 6.97
CA ILE A 4 1.95 13.80 6.09
C ILE A 4 2.02 12.27 6.14
N ALA A 5 1.95 11.68 7.34
CA ALA A 5 1.93 10.23 7.51
C ALA A 5 0.70 9.58 6.84
N SER A 6 -0.47 10.20 6.95
CA SER A 6 -1.69 9.73 6.28
C SER A 6 -1.56 9.76 4.76
N LEU A 7 -1.11 10.88 4.17
CA LEU A 7 -0.91 11.01 2.71
C LEU A 7 0.10 10.00 2.17
N LEU A 8 1.23 9.82 2.87
CA LEU A 8 2.27 8.88 2.47
C LEU A 8 1.79 7.43 2.58
N SER A 9 1.00 7.12 3.61
CA SER A 9 0.40 5.79 3.78
C SER A 9 -0.64 5.49 2.69
N LEU A 10 -1.44 6.48 2.27
CA LEU A 10 -2.39 6.36 1.17
C LEU A 10 -1.69 6.07 -0.17
N LEU A 11 -0.60 6.78 -0.47
CA LEU A 11 0.20 6.54 -1.67
C LEU A 11 0.90 5.18 -1.64
N GLY A 12 1.45 4.78 -0.48
CA GLY A 12 2.06 3.46 -0.31
C GLY A 12 1.04 2.33 -0.46
N LEU A 13 -0.16 2.50 0.08
CA LEU A 13 -1.24 1.52 0.00
C LEU A 13 -1.76 1.36 -1.43
N SER A 14 -1.96 2.47 -2.17
CA SER A 14 -2.42 2.40 -3.56
C SER A 14 -1.41 1.69 -4.46
N ALA A 15 -0.11 1.98 -4.31
CA ALA A 15 0.95 1.28 -5.00
C ALA A 15 0.97 -0.23 -4.63
N ALA A 16 0.90 -0.57 -3.35
CA ALA A 16 0.94 -1.96 -2.89
C ALA A 16 -0.28 -2.77 -3.38
N VAL A 17 -1.47 -2.17 -3.42
CA VAL A 17 -2.67 -2.78 -3.99
C VAL A 17 -2.50 -2.99 -5.48
N TYR A 18 -1.95 -2.01 -6.21
CA TYR A 18 -1.69 -2.15 -7.65
C TYR A 18 -0.73 -3.31 -7.94
N LEU A 19 0.39 -3.40 -7.23
CA LEU A 19 1.33 -4.52 -7.41
C LEU A 19 0.70 -5.87 -7.05
N SER A 20 -0.13 -5.93 -6.00
CA SER A 20 -0.84 -7.14 -5.61
C SER A 20 -1.81 -7.59 -6.71
N ARG A 21 -2.56 -6.66 -7.29
CA ARG A 21 -3.45 -6.93 -8.44
C ARG A 21 -2.68 -7.43 -9.65
N LEU A 22 -1.54 -6.81 -9.93
CA LEU A 22 -0.68 -7.20 -11.04
C LEU A 22 -0.15 -8.63 -10.88
N TYR A 23 0.32 -8.99 -9.69
CA TYR A 23 0.77 -10.34 -9.38
C TYR A 23 -0.32 -11.38 -9.68
N TYR A 24 -1.56 -11.13 -9.22
CA TYR A 24 -2.69 -12.02 -9.50
C TYR A 24 -3.06 -12.05 -10.98
N ALA A 25 -3.01 -10.92 -11.68
CA ALA A 25 -3.30 -10.87 -13.11
C ALA A 25 -2.31 -11.76 -13.90
N ILE A 26 -1.01 -11.61 -13.65
CA ILE A 26 0.05 -12.40 -14.29
C ILE A 26 -0.11 -13.90 -13.96
N HIS A 27 -0.33 -14.25 -12.68
CA HIS A 27 -0.50 -15.65 -12.26
C HIS A 27 -1.83 -16.28 -12.71
N SER A 28 -2.88 -15.48 -12.95
CA SER A 28 -4.17 -15.95 -13.45
C SER A 28 -4.20 -16.19 -14.97
N GLY A 29 -3.09 -15.92 -15.67
CA GLY A 29 -2.94 -16.23 -17.10
C GLY A 29 -3.59 -15.21 -18.03
N THR A 30 -3.84 -13.97 -17.59
CA THR A 30 -4.29 -12.89 -18.48
C THR A 30 -3.09 -12.30 -19.23
N SER A 31 -2.56 -13.07 -20.19
CA SER A 31 -1.32 -12.83 -20.95
C SER A 31 -1.28 -11.57 -21.84
N SER A 32 -2.11 -10.56 -21.58
CA SER A 32 -2.23 -9.36 -22.42
C SER A 32 -2.50 -8.08 -21.63
N PHE A 33 -1.95 -7.95 -20.43
CA PHE A 33 -1.90 -6.66 -19.74
C PHE A 33 -0.46 -6.14 -19.68
N GLN A 34 -0.20 -5.10 -20.47
CA GLN A 34 1.01 -4.31 -20.35
C GLN A 34 0.87 -3.44 -19.10
N SER A 35 1.69 -3.69 -18.08
CA SER A 35 1.63 -2.92 -16.84
C SER A 35 1.86 -1.44 -17.10
N LEU A 36 1.08 -0.56 -16.46
CA LEU A 36 1.29 0.89 -16.50
C LEU A 36 2.69 1.32 -16.01
N CYS A 37 3.30 0.47 -15.20
CA CYS A 37 4.63 0.64 -14.60
C CYS A 37 5.75 0.11 -15.51
N ASN A 38 5.42 -0.50 -16.65
CA ASN A 38 6.39 -0.98 -17.63
C ASN A 38 6.91 0.20 -18.49
N LEU A 39 7.90 0.91 -17.97
CA LEU A 39 8.54 2.08 -18.59
C LEU A 39 9.73 1.66 -19.46
N GLY A 40 9.55 0.62 -20.28
CA GLY A 40 10.54 0.11 -21.21
C GLY A 40 11.48 -0.93 -20.61
N SER A 41 12.55 -1.28 -21.35
CA SER A 41 13.39 -2.47 -21.08
C SER A 41 14.11 -2.48 -19.71
N SER A 42 14.33 -1.30 -19.10
CA SER A 42 15.08 -1.18 -17.84
C SER A 42 14.19 -1.23 -16.59
N MET A 43 12.93 -0.80 -16.67
CA MET A 43 12.01 -0.77 -15.53
C MET A 43 10.71 -1.52 -15.88
N ASN A 44 10.78 -2.85 -15.74
CA ASN A 44 9.68 -3.77 -16.04
C ASN A 44 9.07 -4.32 -14.76
N CYS A 45 7.93 -3.77 -14.35
CA CYS A 45 7.24 -4.21 -13.13
C CYS A 45 6.69 -5.63 -13.28
N ASP A 46 6.42 -6.08 -14.52
CA ASP A 46 6.07 -7.47 -14.87
C ASP A 46 7.23 -8.46 -14.65
N ALA A 47 8.46 -8.06 -14.98
CA ALA A 47 9.65 -8.89 -14.76
C ALA A 47 9.97 -9.02 -13.25
N VAL A 48 9.76 -7.94 -12.50
CA VAL A 48 9.94 -7.93 -11.04
C VAL A 48 8.87 -8.77 -10.34
N THR A 49 7.59 -8.65 -10.74
CA THR A 49 6.49 -9.43 -10.12
C THR A 49 6.46 -10.89 -10.54
N SER A 50 7.02 -11.26 -11.69
CA SER A 50 7.18 -12.66 -12.11
C SER A 50 8.46 -13.34 -11.57
N SER A 51 9.33 -12.58 -10.91
CA SER A 51 10.55 -13.13 -10.30
C SER A 51 10.24 -13.96 -9.06
N LYS A 52 11.06 -14.98 -8.79
CA LYS A 52 10.96 -15.85 -7.58
C LYS A 52 11.02 -15.11 -6.25
N TYR A 53 11.54 -13.88 -6.25
CA TYR A 53 11.61 -13.04 -5.07
C TYR A 53 10.28 -12.33 -4.76
N ALA A 54 9.32 -12.27 -5.69
CA ALA A 54 8.03 -11.63 -5.48
C ALA A 54 7.08 -12.44 -4.57
N GLU A 55 7.41 -13.71 -4.34
CA GLU A 55 6.70 -14.64 -3.48
C GLU A 55 7.42 -14.76 -2.14
N LEU A 56 6.74 -14.42 -1.04
CA LEU A 56 7.30 -14.65 0.30
C LEU A 56 6.98 -16.07 0.80
N VAL A 57 5.81 -16.57 0.42
CA VAL A 57 5.30 -17.92 0.68
C VAL A 57 4.62 -18.37 -0.61
N PRO A 58 4.69 -19.65 -1.02
CA PRO A 58 3.99 -20.13 -2.21
C PRO A 58 2.52 -19.69 -2.19
N GLY A 59 2.12 -18.91 -3.20
CA GLY A 59 0.76 -18.37 -3.34
C GLY A 59 0.48 -17.04 -2.62
N LEU A 60 1.44 -16.49 -1.86
CA LEU A 60 1.32 -15.18 -1.21
C LEU A 60 2.35 -14.16 -1.76
N PRO A 61 1.90 -13.12 -2.47
CA PRO A 61 2.79 -12.08 -2.93
C PRO A 61 3.30 -11.23 -1.75
N LEU A 62 4.59 -10.88 -1.79
CA LEU A 62 5.21 -9.90 -0.89
C LEU A 62 4.39 -8.62 -0.77
N SER A 63 3.78 -8.18 -1.87
CA SER A 63 2.97 -6.96 -1.93
C SER A 63 1.77 -7.01 -0.99
N SER A 64 1.21 -8.18 -0.66
CA SER A 64 0.10 -8.31 0.29
C SER A 64 0.51 -7.92 1.72
N LEU A 65 1.73 -8.27 2.13
CA LEU A 65 2.26 -7.86 3.43
C LEU A 65 2.49 -6.35 3.50
N VAL A 66 2.96 -5.77 2.39
CA VAL A 66 3.17 -4.33 2.26
C VAL A 66 1.82 -3.58 2.32
N VAL A 67 0.75 -4.12 1.70
CA VAL A 67 -0.62 -3.61 1.87
C VAL A 67 -1.01 -3.62 3.34
N GLY A 68 -0.81 -4.73 4.04
CA GLY A 68 -1.10 -4.85 5.47
C GLY A 68 -0.32 -3.84 6.32
N TRP A 69 0.95 -3.63 6.03
CA TRP A 69 1.81 -2.67 6.72
C TRP A 69 1.33 -1.22 6.55
N PHE A 70 1.08 -0.80 5.30
CA PHE A 70 0.59 0.56 5.04
C PHE A 70 -0.84 0.77 5.57
N ALA A 71 -1.68 -0.27 5.56
CA ALA A 71 -3.01 -0.21 6.17
C ALA A 71 -2.91 0.00 7.69
N ALA A 72 -2.01 -0.75 8.37
CA ALA A 72 -1.78 -0.58 9.79
C ALA A 72 -1.22 0.82 10.13
N LEU A 73 -0.28 1.34 9.33
CA LEU A 73 0.24 2.70 9.50
C LEU A 73 -0.85 3.76 9.32
N LEU A 74 -1.74 3.59 8.34
CA LEU A 74 -2.87 4.49 8.12
C LEU A 74 -3.83 4.46 9.31
N VAL A 75 -4.14 3.28 9.83
CA VAL A 75 -4.98 3.11 11.02
C VAL A 75 -4.35 3.82 12.23
N VAL A 76 -3.07 3.57 12.54
CA VAL A 76 -2.36 4.23 13.65
C VAL A 76 -2.32 5.75 13.47
N SER A 77 -2.10 6.23 12.24
CA SER A 77 -2.11 7.65 11.91
C SER A 77 -3.47 8.30 12.21
N LEU A 78 -4.57 7.62 11.85
CA LEU A 78 -5.92 8.09 12.15
C LEU A 78 -6.21 8.06 13.66
N PHE A 79 -5.87 6.97 14.36
CA PHE A 79 -6.10 6.83 15.80
C PHE A 79 -5.37 7.88 16.64
N THR A 80 -4.16 8.27 16.23
CA THR A 80 -3.42 9.36 16.89
C THR A 80 -4.06 10.72 16.63
N GLY A 81 -4.56 10.96 15.41
CA GLY A 81 -5.29 12.18 15.05
C GLY A 81 -6.59 12.37 15.84
N VAL A 82 -7.43 11.34 15.97
CA VAL A 82 -8.70 11.44 16.74
C VAL A 82 -8.49 11.61 18.25
N ARG A 83 -7.34 11.18 18.78
CA ARG A 83 -7.01 11.38 20.20
C ARG A 83 -6.70 12.83 20.52
N GLU A 84 -5.94 13.50 19.66
CA GLU A 84 -5.62 14.92 19.84
C GLU A 84 -6.86 15.80 19.64
N TRP A 85 -7.69 15.52 18.61
CA TRP A 85 -8.98 16.20 18.42
C TRP A 85 -9.89 16.12 19.64
N ARG A 86 -9.96 14.96 20.32
CA ARG A 86 -10.76 14.80 21.54
C ARG A 86 -10.20 15.60 22.72
N LYS A 87 -8.88 15.72 22.85
CA LYS A 87 -8.26 16.50 23.93
C LYS A 87 -8.55 17.99 23.74
N GLU A 88 -8.41 18.49 22.52
CA GLU A 88 -8.71 19.90 22.21
C GLU A 88 -10.18 20.24 22.43
N ALA A 89 -11.11 19.37 22.00
CA ALA A 89 -12.54 19.56 22.25
C ALA A 89 -12.91 19.55 23.74
N SER A 90 -12.21 18.74 24.55
CA SER A 90 -12.44 18.67 26.00
C SER A 90 -11.93 19.91 26.74
N VAL A 91 -10.84 20.52 26.27
CA VAL A 91 -10.29 21.77 26.83
C VAL A 91 -11.12 22.98 26.40
N ALA A 92 -11.59 23.01 25.14
CA ALA A 92 -12.43 24.09 24.62
C ALA A 92 -13.85 24.11 25.22
N GLY A 93 -14.37 22.97 25.69
CA GLY A 93 -15.67 22.88 26.37
C GLY A 93 -15.64 23.22 27.87
N LEU A 94 -14.46 23.51 28.43
CA LEU A 94 -14.24 23.80 29.85
C LEU A 94 -13.83 25.27 30.12
N VAL A 95 -13.83 26.12 29.09
CA VAL A 95 -13.60 27.57 29.15
C VAL A 95 -14.89 28.31 28.84
#